data_AF-A0A7S2SD05-F1
#
_entry.id   AF-A0A7S2SD05-F1
#
_cell.length_a   1.000
_cell.length_b   1.000
_cell.length_c   1.000
_cell.angle_alpha   90.00
_cell.angle_beta   90.00
_cell.angle_gamma   90.00
#
_symmetry.space_group_name_H-M   'P 1'
#
loop_
_entity.id
_entity.type
_entity.pdbx_description
1 polymer ?
#
loop_
_entity_poly.entity_id
_entity_poly.type
_entity_poly.pdbx_seq_one_letter_code
_entity_poly.pdbx_strand_id
1 'polypeptide(L)'
;SIAHPGDVVIFRSTVPGHHNCFQPRNDTESGLTPHDKFLKLYGTTKYDWDLFDAFNLYAKRKLDDLLPTVTSHYLNVYTMTVLRSDSHVAATDCLHYTASGPVDFWNHLLFTNLADMAIT
;
A
#
# COMPACT_ATOMS: atom_id res chain seq x y z
N SER A 1 6.20 -22.64 14.29
CA SER A 1 6.26 -21.19 13.98
C SER A 1 6.48 -21.04 12.50
N ILE A 2 5.86 -20.04 11.85
CA ILE A 2 6.08 -19.76 10.40
C ILE A 2 7.40 -19.01 10.19
N ALA A 3 7.93 -18.38 11.24
CA ALA A 3 9.20 -17.65 11.22
C ALA A 3 10.24 -18.32 12.14
N HIS A 4 11.47 -18.41 11.63
CA HIS A 4 12.64 -19.03 12.25
C HIS A 4 13.68 -17.98 12.64
N PRO A 5 14.60 -18.32 13.56
CA PRO A 5 15.75 -17.46 13.86
C PRO A 5 16.55 -17.15 12.58
N GLY A 6 16.77 -15.86 12.30
CA GLY A 6 17.46 -15.38 11.10
C GLY A 6 16.53 -15.01 9.94
N ASP A 7 15.23 -15.33 10.01
CA ASP A 7 14.26 -14.82 9.05
C ASP A 7 14.07 -13.30 9.23
N VAL A 8 13.86 -12.60 8.12
CA VAL A 8 13.39 -11.21 8.11
C VAL A 8 11.95 -11.24 7.61
N VAL A 9 11.02 -10.74 8.43
CA VAL A 9 9.60 -10.66 8.07
C VAL A 9 9.25 -9.24 7.68
N ILE A 10 8.79 -9.05 6.44
CA ILE A 10 8.33 -7.75 5.96
C ILE A 10 6.82 -7.80 5.78
N PHE A 11 6.11 -6.99 6.56
CA PHE A 11 4.67 -6.83 6.44
C PHE A 11 4.37 -5.59 5.62
N ARG A 12 3.80 -5.78 4.43
CA ARG A 12 3.39 -4.71 3.53
C ARG A 12 1.99 -4.22 3.90
N SER A 13 1.84 -2.91 4.12
CA SER A 13 0.52 -2.28 4.34
C SER A 13 -0.47 -2.64 3.22
N THR A 14 -1.74 -2.85 3.55
CA THR A 14 -2.82 -3.05 2.57
C THR A 14 -3.09 -1.75 1.82
N VAL A 15 -3.44 -1.83 0.55
CA VAL A 15 -3.76 -0.69 -0.32
C VAL A 15 -5.21 -0.79 -0.80
N PRO A 16 -5.95 0.33 -0.90
CA PRO A 16 -7.32 0.31 -1.36
C PRO A 16 -7.34 0.19 -2.89
N GLY A 17 -8.49 -0.17 -3.46
CA GLY A 17 -8.74 0.14 -4.85
C GLY A 17 -9.24 1.59 -5.03
N HIS A 18 -9.64 1.93 -6.25
CA HIS A 18 -10.18 3.26 -6.56
C HIS A 18 -11.52 3.16 -7.27
N HIS A 19 -12.61 3.61 -6.65
CA HIS A 19 -13.89 3.63 -7.36
C HIS A 19 -13.79 4.51 -8.62
N ASN A 20 -14.32 4.03 -9.75
CA ASN A 20 -14.29 4.73 -11.03
C ASN A 20 -12.88 5.13 -11.51
N CYS A 21 -11.89 4.26 -11.31
CA CYS A 21 -10.48 4.53 -11.60
C CYS A 21 -10.14 5.01 -13.03
N PHE A 22 -11.01 4.79 -14.02
CA PHE A 22 -10.84 5.20 -15.42
C PHE A 22 -11.71 6.38 -15.85
N GLN A 23 -12.41 7.06 -14.93
CA GLN A 23 -13.17 8.24 -15.33
C GLN A 23 -12.23 9.35 -15.81
N PRO A 24 -12.57 10.06 -16.90
CA PRO A 24 -11.79 11.20 -17.36
C PRO A 24 -11.66 12.19 -16.21
N ARG A 25 -10.43 12.42 -15.74
CA ARG A 25 -10.18 13.53 -14.84
C ARG A 25 -10.24 14.80 -15.67
N ASN A 26 -10.92 15.82 -15.18
CA ASN A 26 -10.74 17.14 -15.75
C ASN A 26 -9.24 17.46 -15.65
N ASP A 27 -8.68 17.90 -16.75
CA ASP A 27 -7.30 18.26 -17.05
C ASP A 27 -6.64 19.25 -16.06
N THR A 28 -7.40 19.75 -15.09
CA THR A 28 -6.96 20.59 -13.96
C THR A 28 -6.69 19.80 -12.66
N GLU A 29 -7.12 18.54 -12.56
CA GLU A 29 -6.86 17.66 -11.43
C GLU A 29 -5.62 16.82 -11.71
N SER A 30 -4.50 17.16 -11.06
CA SER A 30 -3.29 16.36 -11.09
C SER A 30 -3.62 14.88 -10.86
N GLY A 31 -3.04 14.00 -11.68
CA GLY A 31 -3.19 12.53 -11.56
C GLY A 31 -2.84 11.96 -10.17
N LEU A 32 -2.23 12.79 -9.31
CA LEU A 32 -1.96 12.51 -7.91
C LEU A 32 -2.98 13.24 -7.03
N THR A 33 -3.83 12.48 -6.34
CA THR A 33 -4.78 13.01 -5.36
C THR A 33 -4.14 13.00 -3.97
N PRO A 34 -3.95 14.14 -3.28
CA PRO A 34 -3.45 14.16 -1.89
C PRO A 34 -4.23 13.21 -0.97
N HIS A 35 -3.59 12.54 -0.01
CA HIS A 35 -4.21 11.51 0.83
C HIS A 35 -5.46 12.00 1.59
N ASP A 36 -5.43 13.23 2.10
CA ASP A 36 -6.57 13.88 2.78
C ASP A 36 -7.75 14.16 1.85
N LYS A 37 -7.46 14.38 0.56
CA LYS A 37 -8.47 14.49 -0.50
C LYS A 37 -8.92 13.12 -1.01
N PHE A 38 -8.05 12.11 -0.99
CA PHE A 38 -8.39 10.77 -1.43
C PHE A 38 -9.54 10.20 -0.61
N LEU A 39 -9.46 10.27 0.73
CA LEU A 39 -10.52 9.75 1.60
C LEU A 39 -11.86 10.45 1.37
N LYS A 40 -11.84 11.71 0.92
CA LYS A 40 -13.04 12.49 0.62
C LYS A 40 -13.57 12.25 -0.79
N LEU A 41 -12.69 12.05 -1.78
CA LEU A 41 -13.03 11.91 -3.19
C LEU A 41 -13.37 10.46 -3.58
N TYR A 42 -12.71 9.51 -2.92
CA TYR A 42 -12.79 8.08 -3.21
C TYR A 42 -13.16 7.24 -1.99
N GLY A 43 -13.53 7.90 -0.89
CA GLY A 43 -14.11 7.25 0.28
C GLY A 43 -15.28 6.37 -0.15
N THR A 44 -15.06 5.07 -0.09
CA THR A 44 -16.07 4.08 -0.43
C THR A 44 -16.07 3.02 0.64
N THR A 45 -17.26 2.66 1.09
CA THR A 45 -17.48 1.49 1.93
C THR A 45 -17.42 0.19 1.12
N LYS A 46 -17.16 0.29 -0.21
CA LYS A 46 -17.01 -0.89 -1.06
C LYS A 46 -15.76 -1.65 -0.63
N TYR A 47 -15.96 -2.90 -0.22
CA TYR A 47 -14.90 -3.78 0.29
C TYR A 47 -14.15 -3.17 1.50
N ASP A 48 -14.79 -2.27 2.24
CA ASP A 48 -14.23 -1.62 3.43
C ASP A 48 -12.89 -0.90 3.19
N TRP A 49 -12.68 -0.38 1.98
CA TRP A 49 -11.45 0.33 1.63
C TRP A 49 -11.24 1.59 2.49
N ASP A 50 -12.31 2.22 2.96
CA ASP A 50 -12.28 3.33 3.92
C ASP A 50 -11.69 2.93 5.29
N LEU A 51 -11.73 1.64 5.65
CA LEU A 51 -11.16 1.14 6.90
C LEU A 51 -9.67 0.79 6.81
N PHE A 52 -9.06 0.87 5.62
CA PHE A 52 -7.68 0.39 5.42
C PHE A 52 -6.64 1.20 6.20
N ASP A 53 -6.87 2.50 6.45
CA ASP A 53 -6.02 3.28 7.37
C ASP A 53 -6.02 2.66 8.78
N ALA A 54 -7.20 2.31 9.30
CA ALA A 54 -7.35 1.70 10.61
C ALA A 54 -6.75 0.28 10.66
N PHE A 55 -6.98 -0.53 9.63
CA PHE A 55 -6.41 -1.87 9.52
C PHE A 55 -4.88 -1.83 9.42
N ASN A 56 -4.33 -0.91 8.63
CA ASN A 56 -2.89 -0.71 8.50
C ASN A 56 -2.25 -0.27 9.81
N LEU A 57 -2.87 0.68 10.53
CA LEU A 57 -2.42 1.11 11.84
C LEU A 57 -2.46 -0.04 12.86
N TYR A 58 -3.54 -0.83 12.84
CA TYR A 58 -3.68 -2.00 13.71
C TYR A 58 -2.59 -3.04 13.42
N ALA A 59 -2.38 -3.39 12.15
CA ALA A 59 -1.36 -4.35 11.73
C ALA A 59 0.05 -3.88 12.12
N LYS A 60 0.38 -2.59 11.89
CA LYS A 60 1.66 -2.01 12.28
C LYS A 60 1.90 -2.15 13.79
N ARG A 61 0.89 -1.84 14.62
CA ARG A 61 0.98 -1.93 16.09
C ARG A 61 1.13 -3.36 16.59
N LYS A 62 0.61 -4.34 15.85
CA LYS A 62 0.62 -5.75 16.25
C LYS A 62 1.82 -6.53 15.73
N LEU A 63 2.53 -6.01 14.74
CA LEU A 63 3.63 -6.73 14.10
C LEU A 63 4.71 -7.13 15.12
N ASP A 64 5.16 -6.16 15.93
CA ASP A 64 6.19 -6.38 16.96
C ASP A 64 5.68 -7.32 18.07
N ASP A 65 4.42 -7.19 18.49
CA ASP A 65 3.78 -8.06 19.49
C ASP A 65 3.73 -9.52 19.03
N LEU A 66 3.48 -9.75 17.72
CA LEU A 66 3.29 -11.08 17.14
C LEU A 66 4.60 -11.78 16.79
N LEU A 67 5.67 -11.01 16.54
CA LEU A 67 6.96 -11.52 16.09
C LEU A 67 8.11 -11.05 17.01
N PRO A 68 8.04 -11.27 18.33
CA PRO A 68 9.00 -10.68 19.28
C PRO A 68 10.43 -11.23 19.15
N THR A 69 10.61 -12.36 18.46
CA THR A 69 11.90 -13.05 18.31
C THR A 69 12.45 -12.98 16.89
N VAL A 70 11.81 -12.23 15.99
CA VAL A 70 12.15 -12.18 14.57
C VAL A 70 12.28 -10.72 14.17
N THR A 71 13.30 -10.40 13.38
CA THR A 71 13.43 -9.06 12.80
C THR A 71 12.24 -8.82 11.88
N SER A 72 11.39 -7.86 12.24
CA SER A 72 10.19 -7.53 11.47
C SER A 72 10.18 -6.06 11.05
N HIS A 73 9.72 -5.81 9.83
CA HIS A 73 9.63 -4.45 9.27
C HIS A 73 8.25 -4.21 8.67
N TYR A 74 7.69 -3.04 8.97
CA TYR A 74 6.46 -2.58 8.37
C TYR A 74 6.75 -1.75 7.13
N LEU A 75 6.47 -2.31 5.95
CA LEU A 75 6.63 -1.62 4.67
C LEU A 75 5.35 -0.84 4.35
N ASN A 76 5.37 0.48 4.61
CA ASN A 76 4.26 1.36 4.29
C ASN A 76 4.24 1.67 2.78
N VAL A 77 3.44 0.90 2.04
CA VAL A 77 3.10 1.14 0.63
C VAL A 77 1.69 1.74 0.46
N TYR A 78 1.04 2.17 1.54
CA TYR A 78 -0.31 2.71 1.45
C TYR A 78 -0.31 4.15 0.93
N THR A 79 0.47 5.03 1.57
CA THR A 79 0.43 6.48 1.36
C THR A 79 0.73 6.93 -0.08
N MET A 80 1.52 6.20 -0.84
CA MET A 80 1.86 6.52 -2.23
C MET A 80 0.94 5.81 -3.22
N THR A 81 0.47 4.60 -2.90
CA THR A 81 -0.41 3.81 -3.79
C THR A 81 -1.81 4.40 -3.85
N VAL A 82 -2.28 4.92 -2.72
CA VAL A 82 -3.58 5.58 -2.61
C VAL A 82 -3.70 6.84 -3.47
N LEU A 83 -2.57 7.37 -3.96
CA LEU A 83 -2.54 8.51 -4.89
C LEU A 83 -2.62 8.07 -6.36
N ARG A 84 -2.66 6.76 -6.65
CA ARG A 84 -2.41 6.16 -7.97
C ARG A 84 -3.62 5.47 -8.59
N SER A 85 -4.77 6.15 -8.58
CA SER A 85 -5.97 5.72 -9.32
C SER A 85 -5.72 5.53 -10.82
N ASP A 86 -4.69 6.19 -11.36
CA ASP A 86 -4.30 6.16 -12.78
C ASP A 86 -3.68 4.84 -13.23
N SER A 87 -3.31 3.96 -12.30
CA SER A 87 -2.49 2.77 -12.59
C SER A 87 -3.24 1.45 -12.43
N HIS A 88 -4.56 1.45 -12.57
CA HIS A 88 -5.36 0.22 -12.53
C HIS A 88 -5.38 -0.52 -13.87
N VAL A 89 -5.57 -1.84 -13.84
CA VAL A 89 -5.44 -2.68 -15.05
C VAL A 89 -6.56 -2.48 -16.07
N ALA A 90 -7.77 -2.15 -15.63
CA ALA A 90 -8.93 -1.94 -16.49
C ALA A 90 -10.03 -1.14 -15.78
N ALA A 91 -10.94 -0.52 -16.55
CA ALA A 91 -12.09 0.23 -16.00
C ALA A 91 -13.01 -0.62 -15.11
N THR A 92 -13.02 -1.93 -15.32
CA THR A 92 -13.77 -2.90 -14.53
C THR A 92 -13.00 -3.50 -13.36
N ASP A 93 -11.68 -3.31 -13.32
CA ASP A 93 -10.79 -3.80 -12.27
C ASP A 93 -9.99 -2.63 -11.69
N CYS A 94 -10.63 -1.98 -10.72
CA CYS A 94 -10.04 -0.92 -9.94
C CYS A 94 -9.44 -1.40 -8.61
N LEU A 95 -9.05 -2.67 -8.53
CA LEU A 95 -8.34 -3.22 -7.37
C LEU A 95 -6.89 -3.52 -7.74
N HIS A 96 -6.67 -4.19 -8.88
CA HIS A 96 -5.33 -4.56 -9.32
C HIS A 96 -4.65 -3.41 -10.07
N TYR A 97 -3.33 -3.34 -9.93
CA TYR A 97 -2.49 -2.33 -10.56
C TYR A 97 -1.70 -2.90 -11.74
N THR A 98 -1.37 -2.07 -12.72
CA THR A 98 -0.53 -2.44 -13.86
C THR A 98 0.91 -2.72 -13.44
N ALA A 99 1.56 -3.57 -14.22
CA ALA A 99 3.02 -3.64 -14.33
C ALA A 99 3.39 -3.14 -15.75
N SER A 100 4.12 -2.05 -15.93
CA SER A 100 4.77 -1.18 -14.93
C SER A 100 3.80 -0.29 -14.14
N GLY A 101 4.10 -0.01 -12.86
CA GLY A 101 3.20 0.73 -11.98
C GLY A 101 3.56 0.72 -10.47
N PRO A 102 2.60 0.98 -9.57
CA PRO A 102 2.81 1.04 -8.13
C PRO A 102 3.53 -0.18 -7.55
N VAL A 103 3.28 -1.38 -8.09
CA VAL A 103 3.92 -2.63 -7.64
C VAL A 103 5.45 -2.58 -7.80
N ASP A 104 5.96 -1.93 -8.85
CA ASP A 104 7.40 -1.75 -9.03
C ASP A 104 8.00 -0.87 -7.91
N PHE A 105 7.27 0.17 -7.49
CA PHE A 105 7.68 1.03 -6.39
C PHE A 105 7.61 0.31 -5.04
N TRP A 106 6.68 -0.62 -4.85
CA TRP A 106 6.66 -1.46 -3.64
C TRP A 106 7.92 -2.31 -3.56
N ASN A 107 8.30 -2.92 -4.69
CA ASN A 107 9.52 -3.72 -4.79
C ASN A 107 10.78 -2.86 -4.66
N HIS A 108 10.77 -1.62 -5.17
CA HIS A 108 11.87 -0.69 -4.97
C HIS A 108 12.05 -0.36 -3.48
N LEU A 109 10.97 -0.02 -2.77
CA LEU A 109 11.02 0.24 -1.32
C LEU A 109 11.47 -0.99 -0.54
N LEU A 110 10.99 -2.18 -0.90
CA LEU A 110 11.42 -3.45 -0.33
C LEU A 110 12.93 -3.66 -0.52
N PHE A 111 13.42 -3.51 -1.74
CA PHE A 111 14.83 -3.71 -2.06
C PHE A 111 15.73 -2.71 -1.33
N THR A 112 15.35 -1.42 -1.30
CA THR A 112 16.07 -0.40 -0.54
C THR A 112 16.12 -0.76 0.94
N ASN A 113 15.00 -1.19 1.53
CA ASN A 113 14.97 -1.58 2.94
C ASN A 113 15.89 -2.78 3.23
N LEU A 114 15.88 -3.81 2.38
CA LEU A 114 16.77 -4.95 2.50
C LEU A 114 18.25 -4.55 2.33
N ALA A 115 18.55 -3.65 1.40
CA ALA A 115 19.91 -3.16 1.19
C ALA A 115 20.43 -2.36 2.39
N ASP A 116 19.60 -1.49 2.97
CA ASP A 116 19.92 -0.72 4.18
C ASP A 116 20.19 -1.65 5.37
N MET A 117 19.43 -2.74 5.51
CA MET A 117 19.65 -3.74 6.56
C MET A 117 20.93 -4.55 6.38
N ALA A 118 21.38 -4.75 5.14
CA ALA A 118 22.58 -5.54 4.85
C ALA A 118 23.88 -4.82 5.20
N ILE A 119 23.83 -3.49 5.38
CA ILE A 119 24.99 -2.64 5.71
C ILE A 119 25.05 -2.22 7.19
N THR A 120 24.02 -2.54 7.98
CA THR A 120 23.94 -2.31 9.43
C THR A 120 24.24 -3.58 10.21
#